data_AF-A0A316Z3L2-F1
#
_entry.id   AF-A0A316Z3L2-F1
#
_cell.length_a   1.000
_cell.length_b   1.000
_cell.length_c   1.000
_cell.angle_alpha   90.00
_cell.angle_beta   90.00
_cell.angle_gamma   90.00
#
_symmetry.space_group_name_H-M   'P 1'
#
loop_
_entity.id
_entity.type
_entity.pdbx_description
1 polymer ?
#
loop_
_entity_poly.entity_id
_entity_poly.type
_entity_poly.pdbx_seq_one_letter_code
_entity_poly.pdbx_strand_id
1 'polypeptide(L)'
;MARLVALLPLLLLALLAAVPHAARAQALRSPFPSRSAILAAERVTRLQNGTAEAADTGAQLRRSGRNVLGYVTPWNPRGTGLVEKYRHKFTHVAPCWHTVDPVHTRATTWYEVRGEPTEEDAAWMRRLQLPAKNQQGEEEGEGRVKVVPRFALDNTWTAELLAELLSSDSQLRSFVDGIISHVQAQGYDGLVLEVGAVWALEHLIKELSEALHAHDKVLGIVLPPFRRIKEGEEAGDEARMNVIALQAYKALSPLVDLITSMTYDYSGMKGLAYADIFDVDALPSKSPLRQDGVRVPGPNTPLEWLRENIEMLQGTLEVDGGAANGLFGPGSGAGFAAAGFDMTTAQYVEHHGVRQKLLMGFPLYGYAYPVGWFDKESESTNGVPKIPPPSPLVSKDNNTDAQAAARAKADKKEADSRLQAVLRFAGQPFTHSELIARLEDHKALIRQEPQSGEQYIDFVAPMPSHQQPADVPPEANGGKPFASYYRAYWPSANTMAMRAEVLRDYEEVGVALWDVGQAGEWLLAEL
;
A
#
# COMPACT_ATOMS: atom_id res chain seq x y z
N MET A 1 -22.79 -45.73 29.67
CA MET A 1 -21.85 -44.59 29.70
C MET A 1 -20.95 -44.59 28.45
N ALA A 2 -21.48 -44.40 27.24
CA ALA A 2 -20.64 -44.40 26.02
C ALA A 2 -21.21 -43.63 24.81
N ARG A 3 -22.11 -42.64 25.01
CA ARG A 3 -22.68 -41.86 23.89
C ARG A 3 -22.74 -40.33 24.09
N LEU A 4 -22.15 -39.79 25.16
CA LEU A 4 -22.14 -38.33 25.40
C LEU A 4 -20.81 -37.62 25.13
N VAL A 5 -19.74 -38.35 24.78
CA VAL A 5 -18.39 -37.76 24.65
C VAL A 5 -18.06 -37.32 23.20
N ALA A 6 -18.86 -37.73 22.20
CA ALA A 6 -18.60 -37.44 20.79
C ALA A 6 -19.27 -36.15 20.26
N LEU A 7 -20.15 -35.50 21.03
CA LEU A 7 -20.92 -34.33 20.58
C LEU A 7 -20.39 -32.99 21.09
N LEU A 8 -19.51 -32.98 22.10
CA LEU A 8 -18.93 -31.76 22.64
C LEU A 8 -18.06 -30.95 21.66
N PRO A 9 -17.25 -31.56 20.77
CA PRO A 9 -16.46 -30.81 19.79
C PRO A 9 -17.35 -30.21 18.68
N LEU A 10 -18.41 -30.93 18.28
CA LEU A 10 -19.34 -30.51 17.22
C LEU A 10 -20.28 -29.39 17.66
N LEU A 11 -20.74 -29.39 18.92
CA LEU A 11 -21.53 -28.29 19.49
C LEU A 11 -20.70 -27.02 19.72
N LEU A 12 -19.42 -27.14 20.08
CA LEU A 12 -18.53 -25.97 20.16
C LEU A 12 -18.27 -25.32 18.80
N LEU A 13 -18.13 -26.13 17.74
CA LEU A 13 -17.98 -25.65 16.36
C LEU A 13 -19.27 -24.98 15.83
N ALA A 14 -20.45 -25.50 16.19
CA ALA A 14 -21.74 -24.92 15.78
C ALA A 14 -22.06 -23.60 16.50
N LEU A 15 -21.65 -23.43 17.76
CA LEU A 15 -21.84 -22.19 18.53
C LEU A 15 -20.87 -21.07 18.11
N LEU A 16 -19.67 -21.41 17.63
CA LEU A 16 -18.72 -20.44 17.04
C LEU A 16 -19.12 -19.98 15.62
N ALA A 17 -20.00 -20.73 14.94
CA ALA A 17 -20.47 -20.45 13.58
C ALA A 17 -21.79 -19.64 13.52
N ALA A 18 -22.39 -19.30 14.67
CA ALA A 18 -23.75 -18.77 14.74
C ALA A 18 -23.87 -17.22 14.78
N VAL A 19 -22.88 -16.49 14.27
CA VAL A 19 -23.03 -15.05 14.00
C VAL A 19 -23.38 -14.87 12.52
N PRO A 20 -24.53 -14.29 12.16
CA PRO A 20 -24.87 -14.06 10.77
C PRO A 20 -23.80 -13.20 10.08
N HIS A 21 -23.46 -13.54 8.85
CA HIS A 21 -22.35 -12.93 8.10
C HIS A 21 -22.41 -11.39 8.08
N ALA A 22 -23.59 -10.80 7.89
CA ALA A 22 -23.79 -9.35 7.94
C ALA A 22 -23.38 -8.72 9.29
N ALA A 23 -23.71 -9.37 10.41
CA ALA A 23 -23.32 -8.88 11.74
C ALA A 23 -21.80 -8.99 11.95
N ARG A 24 -21.16 -10.00 11.38
CA ARG A 24 -19.69 -10.14 11.40
C ARG A 24 -19.02 -9.06 10.54
N ALA A 25 -19.47 -8.85 9.32
CA ALA A 25 -18.94 -7.81 8.43
C ALA A 25 -19.06 -6.42 9.09
N GLN A 26 -20.22 -6.13 9.68
CA GLN A 26 -20.44 -4.90 10.44
C GLN A 26 -19.51 -4.80 11.67
N ALA A 27 -19.23 -5.91 12.35
CA ALA A 27 -18.30 -5.93 13.47
C ALA A 27 -16.84 -5.68 13.06
N LEU A 28 -16.41 -6.19 11.90
CA LEU A 28 -15.05 -5.95 11.35
C LEU A 28 -14.90 -4.54 10.78
N ARG A 29 -15.96 -4.00 10.17
CA ARG A 29 -16.03 -2.61 9.68
C ARG A 29 -16.28 -1.59 10.79
N SER A 30 -16.34 -2.01 12.04
CA SER A 30 -16.33 -1.08 13.17
C SER A 30 -15.01 -0.31 13.19
N PRO A 31 -14.98 0.98 13.60
CA PRO A 31 -13.74 1.68 13.92
C PRO A 31 -12.99 1.04 15.09
N PHE A 32 -13.68 0.24 15.89
CA PHE A 32 -13.14 -0.48 17.05
C PHE A 32 -13.59 -1.95 17.04
N PRO A 33 -13.08 -2.79 16.11
CA PRO A 33 -13.40 -4.20 16.09
C PRO A 33 -12.82 -4.87 17.33
N SER A 34 -13.53 -5.86 17.88
CA SER A 34 -12.96 -6.63 19.00
C SER A 34 -11.89 -7.60 18.49
N ARG A 35 -10.89 -7.87 19.33
CA ARG A 35 -9.90 -8.95 19.11
C ARG A 35 -10.59 -10.27 18.75
N SER A 36 -11.61 -10.66 19.51
CA SER A 36 -12.37 -11.89 19.24
C SER A 36 -13.06 -11.87 17.88
N ALA A 37 -13.57 -10.73 17.41
CA ALA A 37 -14.16 -10.61 16.08
C ALA A 37 -13.12 -10.84 14.97
N ILE A 38 -11.93 -10.25 15.08
CA ILE A 38 -10.84 -10.44 14.11
C ILE A 38 -10.36 -11.90 14.11
N LEU A 39 -10.11 -12.48 15.29
CA LEU A 39 -9.64 -13.88 15.40
C LEU A 39 -10.69 -14.89 14.97
N ALA A 40 -11.97 -14.66 15.29
CA ALA A 40 -13.06 -15.50 14.79
C ALA A 40 -13.18 -15.40 13.27
N ALA A 41 -13.00 -14.20 12.73
CA ALA A 41 -13.04 -13.97 11.30
C ALA A 41 -11.96 -14.75 10.55
N GLU A 42 -10.71 -14.66 11.02
CA GLU A 42 -9.56 -15.40 10.48
C GLU A 42 -9.79 -16.92 10.54
N ARG A 43 -10.35 -17.44 11.63
CA ARG A 43 -10.64 -18.88 11.76
C ARG A 43 -11.71 -19.33 10.76
N VAL A 44 -12.79 -18.58 10.62
CA VAL A 44 -13.89 -18.95 9.74
C VAL A 44 -13.48 -18.88 8.27
N THR A 45 -12.74 -17.84 7.84
CA THR A 45 -12.29 -17.74 6.45
C THR A 45 -11.32 -18.85 6.06
N ARG A 46 -10.47 -19.31 6.99
CA ARG A 46 -9.62 -20.48 6.78
C ARG A 46 -10.41 -21.78 6.63
N LEU A 47 -11.54 -21.91 7.32
CA LEU A 47 -12.39 -23.10 7.28
C LEU A 47 -13.37 -23.11 6.10
N GLN A 48 -13.76 -21.94 5.61
CA GLN A 48 -14.69 -21.80 4.48
C GLN A 48 -13.90 -21.63 3.18
N ASN A 49 -14.03 -22.59 2.25
CA ASN A 49 -13.54 -22.50 0.87
C ASN A 49 -14.39 -21.50 0.05
N GLY A 50 -14.37 -20.22 0.40
CA GLY A 50 -14.78 -19.12 -0.48
C GLY A 50 -16.28 -18.89 -0.69
N THR A 51 -17.19 -19.53 0.05
CA THR A 51 -18.64 -19.45 -0.21
C THR A 51 -19.36 -18.26 0.44
N ALA A 52 -18.69 -17.12 0.65
CA ALA A 52 -19.37 -15.96 1.23
C ALA A 52 -19.76 -14.97 0.13
N GLU A 53 -20.99 -15.06 -0.35
CA GLU A 53 -21.70 -13.93 -0.98
C GLU A 53 -21.82 -12.80 0.06
N ALA A 54 -20.84 -11.91 0.09
CA ALA A 54 -20.82 -10.74 0.97
C ALA A 54 -21.17 -9.48 0.19
N ALA A 55 -21.52 -8.40 0.90
CA ALA A 55 -21.48 -7.04 0.38
C ALA A 55 -20.01 -6.61 0.18
N ASP A 56 -19.41 -7.25 -0.81
CA ASP A 56 -18.01 -7.30 -1.17
C ASP A 56 -17.61 -6.01 -1.90
N THR A 57 -16.74 -5.20 -1.28
CA THR A 57 -16.39 -3.88 -1.81
C THR A 57 -15.70 -3.97 -3.17
N GLY A 58 -14.98 -5.05 -3.45
CA GLY A 58 -14.05 -5.22 -4.56
C GLY A 58 -14.78 -5.89 -5.71
N ALA A 59 -15.63 -6.86 -5.40
CA ALA A 59 -16.65 -7.27 -6.35
C ALA A 59 -17.65 -6.14 -6.64
N GLN A 60 -17.95 -5.24 -5.72
CA GLN A 60 -18.78 -4.04 -6.00
C GLN A 60 -18.03 -3.08 -6.91
N LEU A 61 -16.76 -2.79 -6.65
CA LEU A 61 -15.92 -1.94 -7.50
C LEU A 61 -15.82 -2.54 -8.90
N ARG A 62 -15.51 -3.84 -9.02
CA ARG A 62 -15.49 -4.55 -10.30
C ARG A 62 -16.85 -4.47 -11.01
N ARG A 63 -17.95 -4.84 -10.34
CA ARG A 63 -19.32 -4.76 -10.90
C ARG A 63 -19.76 -3.35 -11.26
N SER A 64 -19.12 -2.33 -10.69
CA SER A 64 -19.32 -0.92 -11.09
C SER A 64 -18.50 -0.54 -12.33
N GLY A 65 -17.84 -1.50 -12.99
CA GLY A 65 -16.99 -1.30 -14.16
C GLY A 65 -15.58 -0.80 -13.84
N ARG A 66 -15.19 -0.72 -12.57
CA ARG A 66 -13.88 -0.19 -12.16
C ARG A 66 -12.79 -1.25 -12.23
N ASN A 67 -11.59 -0.80 -12.54
CA ASN A 67 -10.42 -1.66 -12.53
C ASN A 67 -9.95 -1.99 -11.10
N VAL A 68 -9.68 -3.28 -10.85
CA VAL A 68 -9.13 -3.79 -9.59
C VAL A 68 -7.91 -4.64 -9.93
N LEU A 69 -6.72 -4.11 -9.63
CA LEU A 69 -5.44 -4.76 -9.86
C LEU A 69 -4.91 -5.38 -8.56
N GLY A 70 -4.57 -6.67 -8.56
CA GLY A 70 -3.90 -7.31 -7.43
C GLY A 70 -2.43 -7.62 -7.72
N TYR A 71 -1.50 -7.08 -6.93
CA TYR A 71 -0.09 -7.48 -7.02
C TYR A 71 0.17 -8.78 -6.26
N VAL A 72 0.97 -9.68 -6.85
CA VAL A 72 1.39 -10.95 -6.24
C VAL A 72 2.91 -11.01 -6.24
N THR A 73 3.51 -11.24 -5.08
CA THR A 73 4.97 -11.19 -4.93
C THR A 73 5.54 -12.56 -4.53
N PRO A 74 6.73 -12.96 -5.04
CA PRO A 74 7.36 -14.23 -4.65
C PRO A 74 7.67 -14.35 -3.16
N TRP A 75 7.96 -13.24 -2.48
CA TRP A 75 8.28 -13.21 -1.06
C TRP A 75 7.04 -13.29 -0.15
N ASN A 76 5.83 -13.19 -0.71
CA ASN A 76 4.56 -13.46 0.00
C ASN A 76 3.78 -14.58 -0.72
N PRO A 77 4.23 -15.85 -0.61
CA PRO A 77 3.79 -16.96 -1.47
C PRO A 77 2.30 -17.31 -1.34
N ARG A 78 1.61 -16.85 -0.28
CA ARG A 78 0.16 -17.01 -0.13
C ARG A 78 -0.64 -16.20 -1.16
N GLY A 79 -0.03 -15.21 -1.80
CA GLY A 79 -0.71 -14.31 -2.75
C GLY A 79 -1.35 -15.03 -3.94
N THR A 80 -0.67 -16.01 -4.53
CA THR A 80 -1.21 -16.78 -5.68
C THR A 80 -2.50 -17.52 -5.32
N GLY A 81 -2.52 -18.19 -4.17
CA GLY A 81 -3.70 -18.89 -3.66
C GLY A 81 -4.84 -17.95 -3.27
N LEU A 82 -4.53 -16.78 -2.68
CA LEU A 82 -5.54 -15.78 -2.32
C LEU A 82 -6.17 -15.15 -3.56
N VAL A 83 -5.38 -14.80 -4.58
CA VAL A 83 -5.90 -14.32 -5.86
C VAL A 83 -6.81 -15.36 -6.51
N GLU A 84 -6.41 -16.63 -6.52
CA GLU A 84 -7.24 -17.69 -7.11
C GLU A 84 -8.57 -17.85 -6.35
N LYS A 85 -8.53 -17.81 -5.01
CA LYS A 85 -9.72 -17.89 -4.15
C LYS A 85 -10.67 -16.70 -4.34
N TYR A 86 -10.14 -15.48 -4.48
CA TYR A 86 -10.93 -14.24 -4.58
C TYR A 86 -10.94 -13.65 -5.99
N ARG A 87 -10.69 -14.48 -7.01
CA ARG A 87 -10.52 -14.05 -8.41
C ARG A 87 -11.68 -13.22 -8.97
N HIS A 88 -12.90 -13.41 -8.46
CA HIS A 88 -14.08 -12.66 -8.88
C HIS A 88 -14.00 -11.17 -8.51
N LYS A 89 -13.07 -10.77 -7.64
CA LYS A 89 -12.85 -9.37 -7.24
C LYS A 89 -11.88 -8.61 -8.12
N PHE A 90 -11.04 -9.30 -8.89
CA PHE A 90 -9.95 -8.69 -9.66
C PHE A 90 -10.31 -8.58 -11.14
N THR A 91 -9.99 -7.44 -11.76
CA THR A 91 -9.97 -7.33 -13.23
C THR A 91 -8.59 -7.71 -13.78
N HIS A 92 -7.53 -7.38 -13.03
CA HIS A 92 -6.15 -7.62 -13.39
C HIS A 92 -5.36 -8.21 -12.21
N VAL A 93 -4.32 -8.98 -12.52
CA VAL A 93 -3.33 -9.45 -11.55
C VAL A 93 -1.94 -9.20 -12.12
N ALA A 94 -1.06 -8.62 -11.31
CA ALA A 94 0.32 -8.34 -11.67
C ALA A 94 1.30 -9.16 -10.81
N PRO A 95 1.76 -10.32 -11.30
CA PRO A 95 2.86 -11.03 -10.66
C PRO A 95 4.17 -10.24 -10.74
N CYS A 96 4.88 -10.10 -9.62
CA CYS A 96 6.14 -9.36 -9.51
C CYS A 96 7.36 -10.26 -9.75
N TRP A 97 7.45 -10.86 -10.94
CA TRP A 97 8.53 -11.79 -11.28
C TRP A 97 9.68 -11.13 -12.03
N HIS A 98 9.39 -10.14 -12.88
CA HIS A 98 10.33 -9.72 -13.91
C HIS A 98 11.14 -8.48 -13.56
N THR A 99 12.42 -8.53 -13.92
CA THR A 99 13.29 -7.36 -14.12
C THR A 99 13.72 -7.31 -15.58
N VAL A 100 14.04 -6.13 -16.08
CA VAL A 100 14.64 -5.95 -17.40
C VAL A 100 16.03 -5.37 -17.20
N ASP A 101 17.07 -6.18 -17.43
CA ASP A 101 18.42 -5.82 -17.07
C ASP A 101 19.20 -5.39 -18.32
N PRO A 102 19.95 -4.28 -18.27
CA PRO A 102 20.88 -3.92 -19.32
C PRO A 102 22.10 -4.82 -19.19
N VAL A 103 22.41 -5.55 -20.24
CA VAL A 103 23.58 -6.40 -20.27
C VAL A 103 24.56 -5.79 -21.27
N HIS A 104 25.85 -5.75 -20.90
CA HIS A 104 26.88 -5.04 -21.67
C HIS A 104 27.92 -6.01 -22.20
N THR A 105 28.20 -5.93 -23.50
CA THR A 105 29.38 -6.55 -24.10
C THR A 105 30.37 -5.47 -24.53
N ARG A 106 31.58 -5.86 -24.96
CA ARG A 106 32.58 -4.91 -25.48
C ARG A 106 32.15 -4.16 -26.74
N ALA A 107 31.09 -4.62 -27.42
CA ALA A 107 30.67 -4.09 -28.72
C ALA A 107 29.19 -3.65 -28.76
N THR A 108 28.33 -4.19 -27.90
CA THR A 108 26.88 -3.94 -27.91
C THR A 108 26.26 -4.04 -26.51
N THR A 109 25.22 -3.25 -26.29
CA THR A 109 24.28 -3.36 -25.15
C THR A 109 23.00 -4.03 -25.65
N TRP A 110 22.44 -4.95 -24.87
CA TRP A 110 21.15 -5.60 -25.13
C TRP A 110 20.44 -5.82 -23.79
N TYR A 111 19.15 -6.10 -23.84
CA TYR A 111 18.30 -6.10 -22.65
C TYR A 111 17.69 -7.49 -22.43
N GLU A 112 17.85 -8.00 -21.20
CA GLU A 112 17.40 -9.33 -20.82
C GLU A 112 16.21 -9.22 -19.85
N VAL A 113 15.09 -9.85 -20.20
CA VAL A 113 13.98 -10.06 -19.26
C VAL A 113 14.33 -11.24 -18.37
N ARG A 114 14.32 -11.04 -17.05
CA ARG A 114 14.61 -12.08 -16.05
C ARG A 114 13.37 -12.48 -15.27
N GLY A 115 13.49 -13.55 -14.48
CA GLY A 115 12.42 -14.02 -13.59
C GLY A 115 11.35 -14.86 -14.29
N GLU A 116 11.77 -15.85 -15.08
CA GLU A 116 10.87 -16.76 -15.80
C GLU A 116 9.88 -17.46 -14.84
N PRO A 117 8.57 -17.52 -15.18
CA PRO A 117 7.60 -18.26 -14.40
C PRO A 117 7.93 -19.76 -14.41
N THR A 118 7.67 -20.43 -13.30
CA THR A 118 7.74 -21.90 -13.23
C THR A 118 6.58 -22.55 -14.01
N GLU A 119 6.63 -23.86 -14.22
CA GLU A 119 5.48 -24.59 -14.78
C GLU A 119 4.21 -24.46 -13.93
N GLU A 120 4.36 -24.37 -12.61
CA GLU A 120 3.27 -24.15 -11.67
C GLU A 120 2.65 -22.75 -11.85
N ASP A 121 3.50 -21.73 -11.99
CA ASP A 121 3.07 -20.35 -12.28
C ASP A 121 2.32 -20.29 -13.62
N ALA A 122 2.85 -20.93 -14.66
CA ALA A 122 2.19 -21.04 -15.97
C ALA A 122 0.82 -21.72 -15.89
N ALA A 123 0.70 -22.80 -15.10
CA ALA A 123 -0.57 -23.45 -14.87
C ALA A 123 -1.55 -22.56 -14.09
N TRP A 124 -1.06 -21.81 -13.09
CA TRP A 124 -1.86 -20.86 -12.30
C TRP A 124 -2.41 -19.72 -13.17
N MET A 125 -1.58 -19.10 -14.01
CA MET A 125 -2.01 -18.05 -14.93
C MET A 125 -3.13 -18.52 -15.86
N ARG A 126 -2.97 -19.71 -16.47
CA ARG A 126 -4.01 -20.29 -17.35
C ARG A 126 -5.34 -20.45 -16.62
N ARG A 127 -5.33 -20.86 -15.34
CA ARG A 127 -6.56 -20.96 -14.55
C ARG A 127 -7.21 -19.59 -14.33
N LEU A 128 -6.43 -18.54 -14.06
CA LEU A 128 -6.95 -17.17 -13.89
C LEU A 128 -7.52 -16.57 -15.19
N GLN A 129 -6.96 -16.96 -16.33
CA GLN A 129 -7.41 -16.50 -17.64
C GLN A 129 -8.64 -17.26 -18.18
N LEU A 130 -9.12 -18.30 -17.49
CA LEU A 130 -10.43 -18.89 -17.78
C LEU A 130 -11.56 -18.05 -17.14
N PRO A 131 -12.80 -18.08 -17.65
CA PRO A 131 -13.95 -17.54 -16.91
C PRO A 131 -14.08 -18.21 -15.53
N ALA A 132 -14.42 -17.43 -14.50
CA ALA A 132 -14.72 -18.01 -13.19
C ALA A 132 -16.04 -18.80 -13.28
N LYS A 133 -16.15 -19.87 -12.48
CA LYS A 133 -17.36 -20.70 -12.44
C LYS A 133 -17.84 -20.87 -11.00
N ASN A 134 -19.15 -20.75 -10.79
CA ASN A 134 -19.78 -21.03 -9.51
C ASN A 134 -19.81 -22.55 -9.22
N GLN A 135 -20.35 -22.94 -8.06
CA GLN A 135 -20.44 -24.35 -7.66
C GLN A 135 -21.32 -25.20 -8.58
N GLN A 136 -22.25 -24.57 -9.29
CA GLN A 136 -23.13 -25.18 -10.28
C GLN A 136 -22.48 -25.30 -11.66
N GLY A 137 -21.25 -24.77 -11.84
CA GLY A 137 -20.49 -24.79 -13.08
C GLY A 137 -20.87 -23.70 -14.08
N GLU A 138 -21.70 -22.75 -13.67
CA GLU A 138 -22.11 -21.58 -14.45
C GLU A 138 -21.06 -20.49 -14.33
N GLU A 139 -20.91 -19.65 -15.35
CA GLU A 139 -19.96 -18.54 -15.30
C GLU A 139 -20.34 -17.54 -14.20
N GLU A 140 -19.37 -17.19 -13.36
CA GLU A 140 -19.56 -16.30 -12.21
C GLU A 140 -18.78 -14.99 -12.44
N GLY A 141 -19.50 -13.87 -12.49
CA GLY A 141 -18.90 -12.53 -12.59
C GLY A 141 -18.51 -12.08 -14.01
N GLU A 142 -17.89 -10.90 -14.09
CA GLU A 142 -17.60 -10.17 -15.34
C GLU A 142 -16.27 -10.61 -15.97
N GLY A 143 -16.24 -11.82 -16.52
CA GLY A 143 -15.15 -12.29 -17.40
C GLY A 143 -13.88 -12.81 -16.70
N ARG A 144 -12.91 -13.20 -17.53
CA ARG A 144 -11.59 -13.71 -17.09
C ARG A 144 -10.75 -12.62 -16.44
N VAL A 145 -9.81 -13.02 -15.56
CA VAL A 145 -8.81 -12.10 -15.01
C VAL A 145 -7.70 -11.91 -16.04
N LYS A 146 -7.27 -10.67 -16.27
CA LYS A 146 -6.09 -10.39 -17.11
C LYS A 146 -4.82 -10.53 -16.28
N VAL A 147 -3.85 -11.29 -16.79
CA VAL A 147 -2.53 -11.44 -16.16
C VAL A 147 -1.56 -10.48 -16.82
N VAL A 148 -1.12 -9.47 -16.06
CA VAL A 148 -0.28 -8.35 -16.51
C VAL A 148 0.95 -8.21 -15.61
N PRO A 149 1.96 -9.11 -15.73
CA PRO A 149 3.10 -9.12 -14.82
C PRO A 149 3.84 -7.80 -14.74
N ARG A 150 4.44 -7.55 -13.59
CA ARG A 150 5.24 -6.35 -13.34
C ARG A 150 6.65 -6.54 -13.90
N PHE A 151 7.09 -5.62 -14.74
CA PHE A 151 8.43 -5.53 -15.30
C PHE A 151 9.12 -4.33 -14.67
N ALA A 152 10.16 -4.59 -13.88
CA ALA A 152 10.90 -3.53 -13.20
C ALA A 152 12.22 -3.21 -13.87
N LEU A 153 12.48 -1.91 -14.01
CA LEU A 153 13.81 -1.37 -14.20
C LEU A 153 14.30 -1.02 -12.79
N ASP A 154 14.92 -2.01 -12.15
CA ASP A 154 15.27 -1.96 -10.73
C ASP A 154 16.52 -1.09 -10.46
N ASN A 155 17.15 -1.30 -9.31
CA ASN A 155 18.34 -0.56 -8.89
C ASN A 155 19.59 -0.78 -9.77
N THR A 156 19.54 -1.67 -10.77
CA THR A 156 20.57 -1.81 -11.79
C THR A 156 20.56 -0.67 -12.82
N TRP A 157 19.47 0.10 -12.92
CA TRP A 157 19.35 1.21 -13.84
C TRP A 157 19.87 2.52 -13.25
N THR A 158 20.70 3.21 -14.02
CA THR A 158 21.15 4.58 -13.72
C THR A 158 20.54 5.58 -14.70
N ALA A 159 20.64 6.88 -14.39
CA ALA A 159 20.19 7.94 -15.30
C ALA A 159 20.94 7.89 -16.64
N GLU A 160 22.22 7.54 -16.62
CA GLU A 160 23.07 7.40 -17.81
C GLU A 160 22.61 6.22 -18.68
N LEU A 161 22.27 5.08 -18.07
CA LEU A 161 21.78 3.91 -18.81
C LEU A 161 20.41 4.17 -19.46
N LEU A 162 19.53 4.88 -18.75
CA LEU A 162 18.26 5.32 -19.32
C LEU A 162 18.49 6.30 -20.49
N ALA A 163 19.42 7.24 -20.33
CA ALA A 163 19.77 8.17 -21.40
C ALA A 163 20.39 7.45 -22.61
N GLU A 164 21.23 6.43 -22.40
CA GLU A 164 21.79 5.60 -23.47
C GLU A 164 20.68 4.89 -24.26
N LEU A 165 19.78 4.20 -23.56
CA LEU A 165 18.63 3.51 -24.15
C LEU A 165 17.81 4.45 -25.04
N LEU A 166 17.49 5.64 -24.54
CA LEU A 166 16.68 6.64 -25.24
C LEU A 166 17.43 7.33 -26.40
N SER A 167 18.76 7.33 -26.38
CA SER A 167 19.58 7.98 -27.42
C SER A 167 19.77 7.13 -28.68
N SER A 168 19.35 5.86 -28.66
CA SER A 168 19.56 4.91 -29.75
C SER A 168 18.28 4.17 -30.11
N ASP A 169 17.67 4.53 -31.24
CA ASP A 169 16.49 3.84 -31.79
C ASP A 169 16.70 2.33 -31.91
N SER A 170 17.91 1.88 -32.24
CA SER A 170 18.22 0.44 -32.32
C SER A 170 18.22 -0.24 -30.96
N GLN A 171 18.75 0.41 -29.91
CA GLN A 171 18.70 -0.14 -28.56
C GLN A 171 17.27 -0.12 -28.03
N LEU A 172 16.55 0.98 -28.23
CA LEU A 172 15.15 1.11 -27.85
C LEU A 172 14.26 0.04 -28.49
N ARG A 173 14.42 -0.20 -29.80
CA ARG A 173 13.71 -1.28 -30.49
C ARG A 173 14.08 -2.65 -29.94
N SER A 174 15.37 -2.92 -29.72
CA SER A 174 15.80 -4.19 -29.12
C SER A 174 15.23 -4.39 -27.72
N PHE A 175 15.09 -3.33 -26.93
CA PHE A 175 14.45 -3.36 -25.61
C PHE A 175 12.98 -3.73 -25.73
N VAL A 176 12.24 -3.01 -26.59
CA VAL A 176 10.81 -3.25 -26.82
C VAL A 176 10.57 -4.66 -27.36
N ASP A 177 11.31 -5.08 -28.39
CA ASP A 177 11.18 -6.40 -29.01
C ASP A 177 11.42 -7.53 -28.01
N GLY A 178 12.39 -7.37 -27.11
CA GLY A 178 12.67 -8.34 -26.04
C GLY A 178 11.49 -8.50 -25.08
N ILE A 179 10.89 -7.38 -24.67
CA ILE A 179 9.70 -7.38 -23.80
C ILE A 179 8.50 -8.02 -24.53
N ILE A 180 8.20 -7.59 -25.76
CA ILE A 180 7.06 -8.13 -26.52
C ILE A 180 7.22 -9.63 -26.76
N SER A 181 8.41 -10.07 -27.15
CA SER A 181 8.71 -11.49 -27.37
C SER A 181 8.45 -12.31 -26.10
N HIS A 182 8.87 -11.81 -24.94
CA HIS A 182 8.63 -12.48 -23.67
C HIS A 182 7.14 -12.49 -23.29
N VAL A 183 6.44 -11.36 -23.41
CA VAL A 183 4.99 -11.25 -23.16
C VAL A 183 4.19 -12.24 -24.02
N GLN A 184 4.54 -12.36 -25.30
CA GLN A 184 3.89 -13.30 -26.22
C GLN A 184 4.24 -14.75 -25.91
N ALA A 185 5.51 -15.05 -25.65
CA ALA A 185 5.97 -16.41 -25.35
C ALA A 185 5.29 -16.97 -24.09
N GLN A 186 5.10 -16.14 -23.06
CA GLN A 186 4.47 -16.55 -21.81
C GLN A 186 2.93 -16.44 -21.82
N GLY A 187 2.34 -15.89 -22.88
CA GLY A 187 0.89 -15.76 -23.01
C GLY A 187 0.26 -14.75 -22.05
N TYR A 188 1.00 -13.72 -21.64
CA TYR A 188 0.49 -12.64 -20.80
C TYR A 188 -0.54 -11.80 -21.54
N ASP A 189 -1.45 -11.16 -20.79
CA ASP A 189 -2.44 -10.22 -21.32
C ASP A 189 -1.88 -8.81 -21.51
N GLY A 190 -0.62 -8.59 -21.12
CA GLY A 190 0.03 -7.30 -21.06
C GLY A 190 1.09 -7.28 -19.99
N LEU A 191 1.47 -6.08 -19.55
CA LEU A 191 2.41 -5.88 -18.45
C LEU A 191 2.11 -4.60 -17.68
N VAL A 192 2.70 -4.50 -16.49
CA VAL A 192 2.83 -3.24 -15.74
C VAL A 192 4.31 -2.87 -15.66
N LEU A 193 4.70 -1.71 -16.21
CA LEU A 193 6.07 -1.22 -16.18
C LEU A 193 6.30 -0.37 -14.92
N GLU A 194 7.36 -0.69 -14.17
CA GLU A 194 7.82 0.10 -13.02
C GLU A 194 9.24 0.60 -13.25
N VAL A 195 9.43 1.92 -13.15
CA VAL A 195 10.72 2.57 -13.38
C VAL A 195 10.82 3.84 -12.54
N GLY A 196 11.98 4.04 -11.90
CA GLY A 196 12.18 5.14 -10.94
C GLY A 196 12.15 6.54 -11.55
N ALA A 197 12.46 6.69 -12.85
CA ALA A 197 12.50 7.98 -13.56
C ALA A 197 11.51 8.03 -14.74
N VAL A 198 10.30 7.51 -14.51
CA VAL A 198 9.22 7.37 -15.51
C VAL A 198 8.90 8.67 -16.26
N TRP A 199 9.07 9.83 -15.61
CA TRP A 199 8.88 11.15 -16.22
C TRP A 199 9.91 11.49 -17.29
N ALA A 200 10.91 10.66 -17.58
CA ALA A 200 11.88 10.89 -18.65
C ALA A 200 11.63 10.02 -19.89
N LEU A 201 10.58 9.19 -19.88
CA LEU A 201 10.50 8.00 -20.74
C LEU A 201 9.33 8.02 -21.74
N GLU A 202 8.77 9.19 -22.09
CA GLU A 202 7.63 9.28 -23.01
C GLU A 202 7.84 8.49 -24.31
N HIS A 203 9.01 8.64 -24.96
CA HIS A 203 9.31 7.92 -26.19
C HIS A 203 9.33 6.40 -25.97
N LEU A 204 9.95 5.91 -24.90
CA LEU A 204 9.92 4.48 -24.56
C LEU A 204 8.49 3.98 -24.30
N ILE A 205 7.69 4.72 -23.53
CA ILE A 205 6.30 4.33 -23.24
C ILE A 205 5.47 4.31 -24.52
N LYS A 206 5.68 5.27 -25.43
CA LYS A 206 5.00 5.31 -26.72
C LYS A 206 5.34 4.09 -27.58
N GLU A 207 6.62 3.79 -27.77
CA GLU A 207 7.04 2.63 -28.58
C GLU A 207 6.54 1.31 -27.97
N LEU A 208 6.61 1.18 -26.64
CA LEU A 208 6.11 0.00 -25.95
C LEU A 208 4.58 -0.14 -26.04
N SER A 209 3.84 0.98 -25.92
CA SER A 209 2.40 1.04 -26.11
C SER A 209 2.00 0.57 -27.51
N GLU A 210 2.57 1.18 -28.55
CA GLU A 210 2.25 0.85 -29.94
C GLU A 210 2.53 -0.63 -30.24
N ALA A 211 3.65 -1.15 -29.74
CA ALA A 211 4.01 -2.56 -29.93
C ALA A 211 3.10 -3.53 -29.15
N LEU A 212 2.72 -3.22 -27.91
CA LEU A 212 1.78 -4.04 -27.12
C LEU A 212 0.37 -4.03 -27.73
N HIS A 213 -0.14 -2.85 -28.09
CA HIS A 213 -1.48 -2.70 -28.68
C HIS A 213 -1.59 -3.37 -30.05
N ALA A 214 -0.52 -3.41 -30.85
CA ALA A 214 -0.48 -4.18 -32.10
C ALA A 214 -0.71 -5.70 -31.89
N HIS A 215 -0.55 -6.18 -30.65
CA HIS A 215 -0.77 -7.56 -30.25
C HIS A 215 -1.94 -7.74 -29.26
N ASP A 216 -2.82 -6.75 -29.15
CA ASP A 216 -3.98 -6.75 -28.22
C ASP A 216 -3.54 -6.97 -26.76
N LYS A 217 -2.44 -6.32 -26.36
CA LYS A 217 -1.87 -6.39 -25.00
C LYS A 217 -2.04 -5.08 -24.25
N VAL A 218 -2.28 -5.19 -22.95
CA VAL A 218 -2.44 -4.06 -22.03
C VAL A 218 -1.06 -3.51 -21.60
N LEU A 219 -0.93 -2.19 -21.54
CA LEU A 219 0.19 -1.50 -20.90
C LEU A 219 -0.29 -0.75 -19.65
N GLY A 220 0.18 -1.20 -18.49
CA GLY A 220 0.12 -0.44 -17.25
C GLY A 220 1.45 0.23 -16.91
N ILE A 221 1.40 1.35 -16.21
CA ILE A 221 2.58 2.00 -15.62
C ILE A 221 2.39 2.29 -14.14
N VAL A 222 3.48 2.38 -13.41
CA VAL A 222 3.50 2.81 -12.00
C VAL A 222 4.03 4.24 -11.90
N LEU A 223 3.28 5.11 -11.23
CA LEU A 223 3.66 6.50 -10.97
C LEU A 223 3.68 6.76 -9.45
N PRO A 224 4.58 7.65 -8.97
CA PRO A 224 4.56 8.06 -7.57
C PRO A 224 3.27 8.84 -7.23
N PRO A 225 2.89 8.89 -5.95
CA PRO A 225 1.82 9.77 -5.49
C PRO A 225 2.32 11.23 -5.42
N PHE A 226 1.38 12.16 -5.35
CA PHE A 226 1.65 13.54 -4.97
C PHE A 226 1.98 13.62 -3.48
N ARG A 227 2.94 14.49 -3.17
CA ARG A 227 3.36 14.83 -1.81
C ARG A 227 2.50 15.97 -1.28
N ARG A 228 2.29 16.00 0.04
CA ARG A 228 1.49 17.03 0.67
C ARG A 228 2.33 18.29 0.86
N ILE A 229 1.92 19.39 0.25
CA ILE A 229 2.55 20.71 0.46
C ILE A 229 1.86 21.36 1.66
N LYS A 230 2.61 21.81 2.67
CA LYS A 230 1.99 22.51 3.80
C LYS A 230 1.51 23.90 3.38
N GLU A 231 0.37 24.29 3.93
CA GLU A 231 -0.20 25.62 3.72
C GLU A 231 0.79 26.70 4.20
N GLY A 232 1.20 27.59 3.30
CA GLY A 232 2.14 28.68 3.59
C GLY A 232 3.64 28.34 3.47
N GLU A 233 4.02 27.11 3.12
CA GLU A 233 5.41 26.81 2.75
C GLU A 233 5.71 27.26 1.30
N GLU A 234 6.87 27.89 1.07
CA GLU A 234 7.34 28.20 -0.29
C GLU A 234 7.53 26.90 -1.10
N ALA A 235 7.48 27.00 -2.43
CA ALA A 235 7.65 25.86 -3.35
C ALA A 235 9.03 25.20 -3.23
N GLY A 236 9.18 24.32 -2.22
CA GLY A 236 10.34 23.47 -1.98
C GLY A 236 10.37 22.25 -2.89
N ASP A 237 11.22 21.27 -2.54
CA ASP A 237 11.42 20.06 -3.36
C ASP A 237 10.12 19.27 -3.57
N GLU A 238 9.20 19.25 -2.60
CA GLU A 238 7.92 18.54 -2.72
C GLU A 238 7.01 19.12 -3.80
N ALA A 239 6.88 20.44 -3.84
CA ALA A 239 6.12 21.13 -4.90
C ALA A 239 6.72 20.83 -6.28
N ARG A 240 8.05 20.82 -6.40
CA ARG A 240 8.75 20.48 -7.64
C ARG A 240 8.49 19.03 -8.06
N MET A 241 8.52 18.09 -7.11
CA MET A 241 8.21 16.68 -7.37
C MET A 241 6.76 16.50 -7.83
N ASN A 242 5.82 17.26 -7.26
CA ASN A 242 4.41 17.23 -7.69
C ASN A 242 4.23 17.75 -9.11
N VAL A 243 4.93 18.82 -9.49
CA VAL A 243 4.92 19.33 -10.88
C VAL A 243 5.43 18.26 -11.85
N ILE A 244 6.55 17.61 -11.55
CA ILE A 244 7.11 16.53 -12.37
C ILE A 244 6.13 15.35 -12.47
N ALA A 245 5.55 14.94 -11.33
CA ALA A 245 4.57 13.87 -11.31
C ALA A 245 3.38 14.22 -12.20
N LEU A 246 2.77 15.40 -12.03
CA LEU A 246 1.63 15.84 -12.82
C LEU A 246 1.93 15.86 -14.33
N GLN A 247 3.13 16.30 -14.71
CA GLN A 247 3.60 16.26 -16.10
C GLN A 247 3.64 14.82 -16.64
N ALA A 248 4.18 13.87 -15.86
CA ALA A 248 4.20 12.47 -16.24
C ALA A 248 2.79 11.88 -16.38
N TYR A 249 1.87 12.17 -15.44
CA TYR A 249 0.47 11.73 -15.56
C TYR A 249 -0.19 12.26 -16.83
N LYS A 250 -0.01 13.56 -17.13
CA LYS A 250 -0.51 14.14 -18.38
C LYS A 250 0.12 13.44 -19.58
N ALA A 251 1.42 13.55 -19.79
CA ALA A 251 2.09 13.03 -20.99
C ALA A 251 1.85 11.53 -21.25
N LEU A 252 1.80 10.70 -20.22
CA LEU A 252 1.76 9.24 -20.37
C LEU A 252 0.34 8.67 -20.41
N SER A 253 -0.65 9.36 -19.82
CA SER A 253 -2.02 8.82 -19.77
C SER A 253 -2.68 8.53 -21.12
N PRO A 254 -2.40 9.24 -22.24
CA PRO A 254 -2.92 8.88 -23.55
C PRO A 254 -2.32 7.58 -24.11
N LEU A 255 -1.13 7.22 -23.65
CA LEU A 255 -0.33 6.11 -24.19
C LEU A 255 -0.59 4.77 -23.49
N VAL A 256 -1.22 4.78 -22.32
CA VAL A 256 -1.34 3.60 -21.47
C VAL A 256 -2.79 3.24 -21.19
N ASP A 257 -3.01 2.01 -20.75
CA ASP A 257 -4.32 1.49 -20.38
C ASP A 257 -4.58 1.61 -18.87
N LEU A 258 -3.52 1.48 -18.06
CA LEU A 258 -3.60 1.53 -16.59
C LEU A 258 -2.49 2.43 -16.02
N ILE A 259 -2.82 3.21 -15.00
CA ILE A 259 -1.87 4.03 -14.24
C ILE A 259 -2.04 3.69 -12.77
N THR A 260 -1.05 3.06 -12.17
CA THR A 260 -1.03 2.79 -10.73
C THR A 260 -0.34 3.93 -10.00
N SER A 261 -1.09 4.68 -9.21
CA SER A 261 -0.55 5.69 -8.29
C SER A 261 -0.21 5.02 -6.96
N MET A 262 1.05 5.03 -6.56
CA MET A 262 1.51 4.40 -5.30
C MET A 262 1.11 5.21 -4.06
N THR A 263 -0.20 5.36 -3.82
CA THR A 263 -0.79 6.09 -2.67
C THR A 263 -0.73 5.29 -1.37
N TYR A 264 0.45 4.76 -1.07
CA TYR A 264 0.82 4.14 0.19
C TYR A 264 2.24 4.57 0.56
N ASP A 265 2.70 4.13 1.72
CA ASP A 265 3.94 4.53 2.37
C ASP A 265 4.02 6.02 2.68
N TYR A 266 2.87 6.64 3.02
CA TYR A 266 2.79 8.03 3.44
C TYR A 266 3.75 8.31 4.62
N SER A 267 3.65 7.50 5.69
CA SER A 267 4.62 7.52 6.78
C SER A 267 5.85 6.63 6.48
N GLY A 268 5.64 5.52 5.78
CA GLY A 268 6.67 4.54 5.45
C GLY A 268 7.42 4.00 6.68
N MET A 269 8.57 3.37 6.46
CA MET A 269 9.44 2.92 7.56
C MET A 269 10.03 4.06 8.39
N LYS A 270 10.12 5.27 7.82
CA LYS A 270 10.77 6.42 8.49
C LYS A 270 9.85 7.18 9.44
N GLY A 271 8.54 6.94 9.38
CA GLY A 271 7.56 7.74 10.10
C GLY A 271 7.47 9.17 9.56
N LEU A 272 6.63 9.98 10.19
CA LEU A 272 6.40 11.38 9.81
C LEU A 272 7.39 12.29 10.53
N ALA A 273 7.82 13.40 9.92
CA ALA A 273 8.62 14.37 10.66
C ALA A 273 7.77 14.99 11.77
N TYR A 274 8.38 15.19 12.94
CA TYR A 274 7.67 15.79 14.06
C TYR A 274 7.12 17.17 13.70
N ALA A 275 7.93 17.99 13.02
CA ALA A 275 7.57 19.33 12.55
C ALA A 275 6.50 19.35 11.44
N ASP A 276 6.14 18.18 10.88
CA ASP A 276 5.06 18.11 9.88
C ASP A 276 3.67 17.95 10.53
N ILE A 277 3.66 17.53 11.79
CA ILE A 277 2.43 17.14 12.51
C ILE A 277 2.17 18.03 13.72
N PHE A 278 3.22 18.58 14.32
CA PHE A 278 3.13 19.36 15.56
C PHE A 278 3.74 20.75 15.40
N ASP A 279 3.13 21.73 16.08
CA ASP A 279 3.69 23.07 16.23
C ASP A 279 4.96 23.00 17.11
N VAL A 280 6.12 23.10 16.45
CA VAL A 280 7.44 23.07 17.11
C VAL A 280 7.79 24.38 17.79
N ASP A 281 7.12 25.48 17.46
CA ASP A 281 7.34 26.80 18.08
C ASP A 281 6.60 26.93 19.40
N ALA A 282 5.54 26.13 19.60
CA ALA A 282 4.91 25.94 20.90
C ALA A 282 5.79 25.19 21.93
N LEU A 283 6.90 24.57 21.51
CA LEU A 283 7.78 23.81 22.40
C LEU A 283 8.90 24.69 23.01
N PRO A 284 9.45 24.34 24.20
CA PRO A 284 10.63 25.01 24.75
C PRO A 284 11.77 25.07 23.75
N SER A 285 12.52 26.18 23.73
CA SER A 285 13.51 26.44 22.68
C SER A 285 14.61 25.37 22.56
N LYS A 286 14.94 24.71 23.67
CA LYS A 286 15.92 23.62 23.78
C LYS A 286 15.28 22.22 23.76
N SER A 287 13.98 22.11 23.46
CA SER A 287 13.29 20.82 23.47
C SER A 287 13.95 19.85 22.48
N PRO A 288 14.16 18.58 22.88
CA PRO A 288 14.72 17.58 21.99
C PRO A 288 13.77 17.27 20.82
N LEU A 289 12.48 17.57 20.97
CA LEU A 289 11.46 17.38 19.94
C LEU A 289 11.51 18.43 18.82
N ARG A 290 12.23 19.55 19.02
CA ARG A 290 12.46 20.57 17.97
C ARG A 290 13.60 20.20 17.03
N GLN A 291 14.35 19.13 17.32
CA GLN A 291 15.53 18.78 16.53
C GLN A 291 15.14 18.20 15.17
N ASP A 292 15.97 18.49 14.18
CA ASP A 292 15.85 17.89 12.86
C ASP A 292 15.98 16.37 12.95
N GLY A 293 15.15 15.68 12.17
CA GLY A 293 15.16 14.21 12.11
C GLY A 293 14.37 13.52 13.23
N VAL A 294 13.74 14.24 14.16
CA VAL A 294 12.75 13.64 15.07
C VAL A 294 11.54 13.16 14.26
N ARG A 295 11.20 11.88 14.42
CA ARG A 295 10.13 11.22 13.68
C ARG A 295 9.06 10.66 14.61
N VAL A 296 7.82 10.62 14.14
CA VAL A 296 6.67 10.05 14.86
C VAL A 296 6.02 8.94 14.04
N PRO A 297 5.40 7.94 14.71
CA PRO A 297 4.70 6.89 13.99
C PRO A 297 3.48 7.48 13.29
N GLY A 298 3.08 6.91 12.17
CA GLY A 298 1.98 7.46 11.39
C GLY A 298 1.32 6.44 10.46
N PRO A 299 0.16 6.81 9.91
CA PRO A 299 -0.64 5.94 9.04
C PRO A 299 0.02 5.69 7.68
N ASN A 300 -0.29 4.55 7.07
CA ASN A 300 0.22 4.15 5.76
C ASN A 300 -0.43 4.94 4.60
N THR A 301 -1.76 5.07 4.62
CA THR A 301 -2.51 5.88 3.62
C THR A 301 -3.63 6.67 4.31
N PRO A 302 -3.37 7.94 4.72
CA PRO A 302 -4.41 8.85 5.19
C PRO A 302 -5.51 9.08 4.15
N LEU A 303 -6.76 9.21 4.61
CA LEU A 303 -7.91 9.42 3.72
C LEU A 303 -7.85 10.75 2.98
N GLU A 304 -7.48 11.84 3.67
CA GLU A 304 -7.39 13.15 3.03
C GLU A 304 -6.27 13.20 1.99
N TRP A 305 -5.13 12.59 2.27
CA TRP A 305 -4.03 12.49 1.31
C TRP A 305 -4.42 11.67 0.06
N LEU A 306 -5.18 10.59 0.25
CA LEU A 306 -5.76 9.82 -0.86
C LEU A 306 -6.71 10.70 -1.69
N ARG A 307 -7.55 11.49 -1.03
CA ARG A 307 -8.49 12.42 -1.68
C ARG A 307 -7.76 13.49 -2.49
N GLU A 308 -6.82 14.19 -1.87
CA GLU A 308 -5.99 15.22 -2.49
C GLU A 308 -5.27 14.68 -3.74
N ASN A 309 -4.76 13.44 -3.68
CA ASN A 309 -4.13 12.78 -4.84
C ASN A 309 -5.09 12.58 -6.01
N ILE A 310 -6.33 12.13 -5.73
CA ILE A 310 -7.34 11.96 -6.78
C ILE A 310 -7.74 13.32 -7.36
N GLU A 311 -7.93 14.31 -6.50
CA GLU A 311 -8.33 15.67 -6.88
C GLU A 311 -7.27 16.37 -7.74
N MET A 312 -5.99 16.23 -7.41
CA MET A 312 -4.89 16.71 -8.27
C MET A 312 -4.92 16.05 -9.65
N LEU A 313 -5.20 14.75 -9.70
CA LEU A 313 -5.29 14.00 -10.96
C LEU A 313 -6.57 14.25 -11.74
N GLN A 314 -7.59 14.81 -11.11
CA GLN A 314 -8.82 15.22 -11.77
C GLN A 314 -8.83 16.71 -12.14
N GLY A 315 -7.79 17.46 -11.75
CA GLY A 315 -7.68 18.89 -11.99
C GLY A 315 -8.60 19.73 -11.13
N THR A 316 -9.12 19.19 -10.02
CA THR A 316 -9.86 19.98 -9.01
C THR A 316 -8.92 20.67 -8.03
N LEU A 317 -7.69 20.16 -7.91
CA LEU A 317 -6.54 20.85 -7.30
C LEU A 317 -5.49 21.10 -8.37
N GLU A 318 -5.06 22.35 -8.54
CA GLU A 318 -3.99 22.71 -9.47
C GLU A 318 -2.66 22.85 -8.72
N VAL A 319 -1.58 22.40 -9.35
CA VAL A 319 -0.22 22.65 -8.88
C VAL A 319 0.30 23.89 -9.59
N ASP A 320 0.79 24.89 -8.84
CA ASP A 320 1.31 26.13 -9.44
C ASP A 320 2.49 25.84 -10.38
N GLY A 321 2.25 26.03 -11.69
CA GLY A 321 3.21 25.83 -12.76
C GLY A 321 4.31 26.89 -12.83
N GLY A 322 4.28 27.94 -12.01
CA GLY A 322 5.32 28.97 -11.94
C GLY A 322 6.72 28.42 -11.68
N ALA A 323 6.83 27.24 -11.04
CA ALA A 323 8.08 26.51 -10.83
C ALA A 323 8.59 25.73 -12.06
N ALA A 324 7.73 25.42 -13.05
CA ALA A 324 8.12 24.63 -14.22
C ALA A 324 9.14 25.36 -15.12
N ASN A 325 9.09 26.69 -15.16
CA ASN A 325 9.99 27.53 -15.98
C ASN A 325 11.45 27.55 -15.49
N GLY A 326 11.72 27.07 -14.27
CA GLY A 326 13.07 27.02 -13.70
C GLY A 326 13.63 25.60 -13.49
N LEU A 327 12.82 24.56 -13.70
CA LEU A 327 13.14 23.22 -13.20
C LEU A 327 14.32 22.54 -13.91
N PHE A 328 14.60 22.92 -15.16
CA PHE A 328 15.58 22.21 -15.98
C PHE A 328 16.72 23.12 -16.50
N GLY A 329 16.68 24.43 -16.26
CA GLY A 329 17.58 25.40 -16.88
C GLY A 329 17.18 25.77 -18.33
N PRO A 330 17.89 26.71 -18.97
CA PRO A 330 17.57 27.10 -20.35
C PRO A 330 17.88 25.95 -21.32
N GLY A 331 16.88 25.43 -22.03
CA GLY A 331 17.07 24.50 -23.17
C GLY A 331 16.74 23.01 -22.94
N SER A 332 16.30 22.64 -21.75
CA SER A 332 16.06 21.24 -21.31
C SER A 332 14.58 20.88 -21.20
N GLY A 333 13.69 21.83 -21.53
CA GLY A 333 12.26 21.59 -21.65
C GLY A 333 11.83 20.87 -22.94
N ALA A 334 12.73 20.57 -23.89
CA ALA A 334 12.31 20.11 -25.22
C ALA A 334 11.53 18.77 -25.25
N GLY A 335 11.60 17.95 -24.20
CA GLY A 335 10.87 16.67 -24.11
C GLY A 335 9.45 16.77 -23.54
N PHE A 336 9.14 17.80 -22.73
CA PHE A 336 7.82 17.96 -22.07
C PHE A 336 7.18 19.34 -22.32
N ALA A 337 7.91 20.31 -22.89
CA ALA A 337 7.48 21.69 -23.04
C ALA A 337 6.57 21.95 -24.27
N ALA A 338 5.72 21.00 -24.66
CA ALA A 338 4.75 21.23 -25.73
C ALA A 338 3.47 20.40 -25.64
N ALA A 339 3.48 19.24 -24.99
CA ALA A 339 2.31 18.36 -24.96
C ALA A 339 1.35 18.73 -23.81
N GLY A 340 0.38 19.62 -24.09
CA GLY A 340 -0.86 19.66 -23.31
C GLY A 340 -0.98 20.71 -22.21
N PHE A 341 -0.10 21.71 -22.13
CA PHE A 341 -0.28 22.88 -21.25
C PHE A 341 -1.23 23.95 -21.82
N ASP A 342 -1.75 23.77 -23.04
CA ASP A 342 -2.82 24.60 -23.60
C ASP A 342 -4.19 24.32 -22.94
N MET A 343 -4.29 23.25 -22.14
CA MET A 343 -5.49 22.85 -21.41
C MET A 343 -5.26 22.90 -19.90
N THR A 344 -6.27 23.33 -19.16
CA THR A 344 -6.34 23.12 -17.69
C THR A 344 -6.27 21.63 -17.35
N THR A 345 -5.88 21.27 -16.14
CA THR A 345 -5.79 19.85 -15.75
C THR A 345 -7.16 19.16 -15.87
N ALA A 346 -8.25 19.85 -15.52
CA ALA A 346 -9.60 19.34 -15.67
C ALA A 346 -9.98 19.02 -17.13
N GLN A 347 -9.68 19.93 -18.06
CA GLN A 347 -9.94 19.71 -19.50
C GLN A 347 -9.13 18.53 -20.04
N TYR A 348 -7.88 18.39 -19.61
CA TYR A 348 -7.01 17.30 -20.01
C TYR A 348 -7.58 15.94 -19.57
N VAL A 349 -8.03 15.84 -18.32
CA VAL A 349 -8.56 14.62 -17.71
C VAL A 349 -9.80 14.12 -18.44
N GLU A 350 -10.72 15.04 -18.75
CA GLU A 350 -11.94 14.72 -19.49
C GLU A 350 -11.61 14.28 -20.92
N HIS A 351 -10.74 15.02 -21.62
CA HIS A 351 -10.37 14.72 -23.00
C HIS A 351 -9.69 13.35 -23.16
N HIS A 352 -8.86 12.93 -22.19
CA HIS A 352 -8.06 11.71 -22.27
C HIS A 352 -8.62 10.52 -21.46
N GLY A 353 -9.79 10.68 -20.82
CA GLY A 353 -10.42 9.62 -20.04
C GLY A 353 -9.53 9.09 -18.91
N VAL A 354 -8.72 9.97 -18.30
CA VAL A 354 -7.68 9.59 -17.33
C VAL A 354 -8.27 8.82 -16.13
N ARG A 355 -9.52 9.15 -15.74
CA ARG A 355 -10.22 8.55 -14.60
C ARG A 355 -10.35 7.02 -14.70
N GLN A 356 -10.71 6.51 -15.88
CA GLN A 356 -10.92 5.06 -16.13
C GLN A 356 -9.61 4.25 -16.05
N LYS A 357 -8.48 4.93 -16.31
CA LYS A 357 -7.15 4.34 -16.32
C LYS A 357 -6.48 4.38 -14.95
N LEU A 358 -6.93 5.29 -14.07
CA LEU A 358 -6.30 5.55 -12.79
C LEU A 358 -6.64 4.47 -11.75
N LEU A 359 -5.62 3.91 -11.12
CA LEU A 359 -5.71 2.97 -10.01
C LEU A 359 -5.02 3.55 -8.78
N MET A 360 -5.78 3.78 -7.72
CA MET A 360 -5.21 4.23 -6.45
C MET A 360 -4.63 3.04 -5.68
N GLY A 361 -3.37 3.14 -5.27
CA GLY A 361 -2.66 2.13 -4.51
C GLY A 361 -3.20 1.99 -3.09
N PHE A 362 -3.75 0.83 -2.75
CA PHE A 362 -4.13 0.50 -1.38
C PHE A 362 -3.18 -0.54 -0.80
N PRO A 363 -2.57 -0.26 0.37
CA PRO A 363 -1.68 -1.21 1.01
C PRO A 363 -2.47 -2.30 1.73
N LEU A 364 -1.94 -3.52 1.72
CA LEU A 364 -2.45 -4.68 2.47
C LEU A 364 -1.57 -5.03 3.68
N TYR A 365 -0.73 -4.08 4.07
CA TYR A 365 0.15 -4.05 5.24
C TYR A 365 0.18 -2.65 5.84
N GLY A 366 0.69 -2.53 7.06
CA GLY A 366 1.06 -1.24 7.64
C GLY A 366 2.48 -1.29 8.20
N TYR A 367 2.74 -0.55 9.27
CA TYR A 367 4.07 -0.46 9.86
C TYR A 367 4.01 -0.57 11.38
N ALA A 368 4.97 -1.31 11.94
CA ALA A 368 5.23 -1.38 13.36
C ALA A 368 6.44 -0.50 13.69
N TYR A 369 6.20 0.53 14.51
CA TYR A 369 7.21 1.52 14.89
C TYR A 369 7.68 1.29 16.32
N PRO A 370 8.99 1.15 16.56
CA PRO A 370 9.57 1.14 17.88
C PRO A 370 9.55 2.56 18.44
N VAL A 371 8.86 2.76 19.56
CA VAL A 371 8.60 4.09 20.13
C VAL A 371 9.26 4.31 21.50
N GLY A 372 9.65 5.54 21.75
CA GLY A 372 10.07 6.08 23.04
C GLY A 372 9.28 7.34 23.36
N TRP A 373 9.18 7.70 24.65
CA TRP A 373 8.42 8.87 25.08
C TRP A 373 9.35 9.99 25.51
N PHE A 374 9.11 11.20 25.03
CA PHE A 374 9.88 12.37 25.39
C PHE A 374 8.97 13.44 25.99
N ASP A 375 9.51 14.21 26.92
CA ASP A 375 8.78 15.27 27.59
C ASP A 375 8.69 16.50 26.69
N LYS A 376 7.47 16.93 26.35
CA LYS A 376 7.21 18.12 25.53
C LYS A 376 7.73 19.39 26.21
N GLU A 377 7.80 19.39 27.55
CA GLU A 377 8.27 20.53 28.36
C GLU A 377 9.78 20.46 28.67
N SER A 378 10.53 19.54 28.07
CA SER A 378 11.96 19.43 28.30
C SER A 378 12.71 20.69 27.84
N GLU A 379 13.46 21.32 28.75
CA GLU A 379 14.37 22.44 28.44
C GLU A 379 15.81 21.96 28.14
N SER A 380 16.00 20.66 27.90
CA SER A 380 17.29 20.04 27.59
C SER A 380 17.32 19.53 26.15
N THR A 381 18.39 19.86 25.43
CA THR A 381 18.67 19.33 24.07
C THR A 381 18.97 17.83 24.10
N ASN A 382 19.54 17.33 25.19
CA ASN A 382 19.80 15.91 25.37
C ASN A 382 18.50 15.27 25.87
N GLY A 383 17.64 14.89 24.93
CA GLY A 383 16.36 14.28 25.26
C GLY A 383 16.57 12.96 26.01
N VAL A 384 15.97 12.84 27.19
CA VAL A 384 16.00 11.61 27.98
C VAL A 384 14.66 10.89 27.81
N PRO A 385 14.63 9.69 27.20
CA PRO A 385 13.42 8.88 27.13
C PRO A 385 12.81 8.71 28.51
N LYS A 386 11.49 8.92 28.60
CA LYS A 386 10.69 8.78 29.81
C LYS A 386 9.98 7.44 29.81
N ILE A 387 9.58 7.02 31.01
CA ILE A 387 8.70 5.88 31.18
C ILE A 387 7.40 6.19 30.43
N PRO A 388 6.88 5.26 29.61
CA PRO A 388 5.64 5.46 28.90
C PRO A 388 4.50 5.83 29.86
N PRO A 389 3.51 6.61 29.39
CA PRO A 389 2.32 6.85 30.17
C PRO A 389 1.68 5.49 30.51
N PRO A 390 1.13 5.30 31.72
CA PRO A 390 0.41 4.10 32.08
C PRO A 390 -0.94 4.06 31.33
N SER A 391 -0.89 3.81 30.03
CA SER A 391 -2.06 3.60 29.17
C SER A 391 -2.40 2.11 29.17
N PRO A 392 -3.67 1.70 29.21
CA PRO A 392 -4.02 0.30 29.05
C PRO A 392 -3.60 -0.17 27.65
N LEU A 393 -2.43 -0.80 27.57
CA LEU A 393 -1.99 -1.57 26.41
C LEU A 393 -2.86 -2.81 26.18
N VAL A 394 -3.64 -3.16 27.20
CA VAL A 394 -4.50 -4.34 27.18
C VAL A 394 -5.94 -3.98 27.54
N SER A 395 -6.87 -4.62 26.85
CA SER A 395 -8.28 -4.67 27.23
C SER A 395 -8.73 -6.11 27.38
N LYS A 396 -9.57 -6.40 28.38
CA LYS A 396 -10.22 -7.72 28.44
C LYS A 396 -11.22 -7.80 27.28
N ASP A 397 -11.43 -9.00 26.73
CA ASP A 397 -12.52 -9.31 25.79
C ASP A 397 -13.90 -9.30 26.51
N ASN A 398 -14.11 -8.30 27.36
CA ASN A 398 -15.40 -7.99 27.96
C ASN A 398 -16.26 -7.26 26.90
N ASN A 399 -17.55 -7.10 27.16
CA ASN A 399 -18.50 -6.44 26.27
C ASN A 399 -18.01 -5.07 25.71
N THR A 400 -18.64 -4.61 24.63
CA THR A 400 -18.29 -3.38 23.90
C THR A 400 -18.07 -2.16 24.81
N ASP A 401 -18.89 -2.00 25.86
CA ASP A 401 -18.82 -0.89 26.82
C ASP A 401 -17.50 -0.87 27.60
N ALA A 402 -17.01 -2.03 28.02
CA ALA A 402 -15.73 -2.13 28.73
C ALA A 402 -14.54 -1.74 27.84
N GLN A 403 -14.58 -2.12 26.56
CA GLN A 403 -13.55 -1.70 25.60
C GLN A 403 -13.63 -0.20 25.31
N ALA A 404 -14.83 0.35 25.18
CA ALA A 404 -15.04 1.79 25.00
C ALA A 404 -14.51 2.59 26.21
N ALA A 405 -14.78 2.13 27.43
CA ALA A 405 -14.25 2.75 28.64
C ALA A 405 -12.71 2.67 28.72
N ALA A 406 -12.10 1.55 28.30
CA ALA A 406 -10.65 1.41 28.24
C ALA A 406 -10.01 2.38 27.23
N ARG A 407 -10.61 2.53 26.03
CA ARG A 407 -10.18 3.52 25.03
C ARG A 407 -10.31 4.94 25.55
N ALA A 408 -11.47 5.32 26.06
CA ALA A 408 -11.68 6.67 26.62
C ALA A 408 -10.67 7.01 27.72
N LYS A 409 -10.32 6.02 28.57
CA LYS A 409 -9.28 6.18 29.59
C LYS A 409 -7.87 6.33 28.99
N ALA A 410 -7.54 5.57 27.94
CA ALA A 410 -6.27 5.67 27.23
C ALA A 410 -6.14 7.03 26.53
N ASP A 411 -7.16 7.42 25.76
CA ASP A 411 -7.20 8.67 25.00
C ASP A 411 -7.08 9.87 25.94
N LYS A 412 -7.83 9.88 27.05
CA LYS A 412 -7.69 10.92 28.07
C LYS A 412 -6.27 11.00 28.64
N LYS A 413 -5.65 9.86 28.96
CA LYS A 413 -4.30 9.84 29.50
C LYS A 413 -3.25 10.33 28.51
N GLU A 414 -3.41 10.06 27.22
CA GLU A 414 -2.50 10.56 26.18
C GLU A 414 -2.71 12.05 25.92
N ALA A 415 -3.96 12.52 25.93
CA ALA A 415 -4.28 13.95 25.81
C ALA A 415 -3.73 14.78 26.98
N ASP A 416 -3.89 14.29 28.21
CA ASP A 416 -3.38 14.93 29.43
C ASP A 416 -1.85 14.74 29.61
N SER A 417 -1.21 13.94 28.76
CA SER A 417 0.20 13.60 28.89
C SER A 417 1.10 14.72 28.34
N ARG A 418 2.07 15.13 29.17
CA ARG A 418 3.23 15.91 28.69
C ARG A 418 4.21 15.09 27.86
N LEU A 419 4.06 13.77 27.83
CA LEU A 419 4.91 12.86 27.07
C LEU A 419 4.39 12.66 25.65
N GLN A 420 5.32 12.62 24.70
CA GLN A 420 5.09 12.45 23.28
C GLN A 420 5.84 11.23 22.76
N ALA A 421 5.15 10.36 22.04
CA ALA A 421 5.75 9.20 21.40
C ALA A 421 6.52 9.63 20.14
N VAL A 422 7.77 9.17 20.03
CA VAL A 422 8.64 9.36 18.86
C VAL A 422 9.32 8.04 18.51
N LEU A 423 9.76 7.91 17.26
CA LEU A 423 10.51 6.75 16.80
C LEU A 423 11.86 6.67 17.51
N ARG A 424 12.23 5.46 17.93
CA ARG A 424 13.60 5.15 18.37
C ARG A 424 14.51 4.82 17.20
N PHE A 425 13.95 4.15 16.19
CA PHE A 425 14.60 3.76 14.95
C PHE A 425 13.52 3.50 13.89
N ALA A 426 13.94 3.18 12.67
CA ALA A 426 13.02 2.90 11.56
C ALA A 426 12.02 1.78 11.93
N GLY A 427 10.78 1.96 11.52
CA GLY A 427 9.74 0.95 11.59
C GLY A 427 9.99 -0.21 10.63
N GLN A 428 9.15 -1.23 10.74
CA GLN A 428 9.19 -2.42 9.90
C GLN A 428 7.80 -2.73 9.34
N PRO A 429 7.69 -3.32 8.14
CA PRO A 429 6.41 -3.76 7.59
C PRO A 429 5.66 -4.63 8.60
N PHE A 430 4.37 -4.35 8.77
CA PHE A 430 3.47 -5.03 9.69
C PHE A 430 2.34 -5.68 8.88
N THR A 431 2.45 -7.00 8.70
CA THR A 431 1.51 -7.79 7.91
C THR A 431 0.31 -8.21 8.75
N HIS A 432 -0.77 -8.65 8.09
CA HIS A 432 -1.91 -9.21 8.80
C HIS A 432 -1.58 -10.51 9.55
N SER A 433 -0.63 -11.30 9.06
CA SER A 433 -0.19 -12.50 9.78
C SER A 433 0.46 -12.12 11.11
N GLU A 434 1.26 -11.05 11.12
CA GLU A 434 1.84 -10.50 12.34
C GLU A 434 0.75 -9.92 13.27
N LEU A 435 -0.24 -9.19 12.73
CA LEU A 435 -1.39 -8.73 13.51
C LEU A 435 -2.10 -9.88 14.23
N ILE A 436 -2.38 -10.99 13.52
CA ILE A 436 -3.02 -12.16 14.13
C ILE A 436 -2.16 -12.73 15.25
N ALA A 437 -0.85 -12.91 15.04
CA ALA A 437 0.06 -13.40 16.08
C ALA A 437 0.04 -12.49 17.32
N ARG A 438 0.09 -11.17 17.12
CA ARG A 438 0.03 -10.20 18.22
C ARG A 438 -1.31 -10.23 18.95
N LEU A 439 -2.42 -10.39 18.24
CA LEU A 439 -3.73 -10.53 18.86
C LEU A 439 -3.88 -11.87 19.58
N GLU A 440 -3.25 -12.95 19.12
CA GLU A 440 -3.30 -14.23 19.84
C GLU A 440 -2.55 -14.15 21.18
N ASP A 441 -1.34 -13.59 21.17
CA ASP A 441 -0.46 -13.50 22.34
C ASP A 441 -0.81 -12.36 23.30
N HIS A 442 -1.39 -11.29 22.79
CA HIS A 442 -1.63 -10.07 23.54
C HIS A 442 -3.10 -9.67 23.52
N LYS A 443 -3.53 -9.08 24.63
CA LYS A 443 -4.86 -8.49 24.77
C LYS A 443 -4.90 -7.06 24.23
N ALA A 444 -4.21 -6.80 23.12
CA ALA A 444 -3.92 -5.46 22.62
C ALA A 444 -5.20 -4.61 22.51
N LEU A 445 -5.15 -3.38 23.00
CA LEU A 445 -6.25 -2.44 22.86
C LEU A 445 -6.19 -1.80 21.46
N ILE A 446 -7.19 -2.12 20.63
CA ILE A 446 -7.33 -1.52 19.30
C ILE A 446 -7.81 -0.08 19.44
N ARG A 447 -7.09 0.82 18.80
CA ARG A 447 -7.37 2.26 18.74
C ARG A 447 -7.41 2.70 17.27
N GLN A 448 -7.89 3.91 17.04
CA GLN A 448 -7.97 4.50 15.72
C GLN A 448 -7.32 5.88 15.78
N GLU A 449 -6.54 6.21 14.76
CA GLU A 449 -6.03 7.55 14.54
C GLU A 449 -7.11 8.35 13.79
N PRO A 450 -7.71 9.40 14.40
CA PRO A 450 -8.91 10.03 13.85
C PRO A 450 -8.74 10.68 12.47
N GLN A 451 -7.56 11.23 12.15
CA GLN A 451 -7.35 11.98 10.90
C GLN A 451 -7.26 11.06 9.67
N SER A 452 -6.63 9.90 9.82
CA SER A 452 -6.47 8.90 8.75
C SER A 452 -7.53 7.81 8.78
N GLY A 453 -8.21 7.61 9.91
CA GLY A 453 -9.09 6.47 10.12
C GLY A 453 -8.35 5.12 10.19
N GLU A 454 -7.02 5.10 10.19
CA GLU A 454 -6.24 3.87 10.38
C GLU A 454 -6.28 3.39 11.83
N GLN A 455 -6.38 2.08 11.97
CA GLN A 455 -6.33 1.43 13.27
C GLN A 455 -4.90 1.13 13.66
N TYR A 456 -4.63 1.21 14.97
CA TYR A 456 -3.34 0.85 15.53
C TYR A 456 -3.48 0.13 16.87
N ILE A 457 -2.42 -0.61 17.21
CA ILE A 457 -2.22 -1.26 18.50
C ILE A 457 -0.85 -0.89 19.05
N ASP A 458 -0.79 -0.77 20.38
CA ASP A 458 0.47 -0.65 21.09
C ASP A 458 0.80 -1.98 21.77
N PHE A 459 2.05 -2.44 21.68
CA PHE A 459 2.52 -3.68 22.32
C PHE A 459 3.99 -3.59 22.72
N VAL A 460 4.47 -4.58 23.48
CA VAL A 460 5.88 -4.71 23.86
C VAL A 460 6.45 -5.96 23.20
N ALA A 461 7.59 -5.81 22.53
CA ALA A 461 8.28 -6.92 21.89
C ALA A 461 9.81 -6.77 22.00
N PRO A 462 10.58 -7.88 21.91
CA PRO A 462 12.03 -7.82 21.80
C PRO A 462 12.48 -6.89 20.66
N MET A 463 13.53 -6.11 20.90
CA MET A 463 14.14 -5.31 19.84
C MET A 463 14.85 -6.22 18.83
N PRO A 464 14.91 -5.82 17.54
CA PRO A 464 15.69 -6.54 16.54
C PRO A 464 17.13 -6.75 17.00
N SER A 465 17.76 -7.84 16.58
CA SER A 465 19.15 -8.18 16.93
C SER A 465 20.13 -7.04 16.65
N HIS A 466 19.99 -6.37 15.52
CA HIS A 466 20.82 -5.21 15.13
C HIS A 466 20.54 -3.91 15.94
N GLN A 467 19.51 -3.91 16.78
CA GLN A 467 19.12 -2.79 17.66
C GLN A 467 19.30 -3.14 19.15
N GLN A 468 19.83 -4.33 19.46
CA GLN A 468 20.21 -4.67 20.83
C GLN A 468 21.43 -3.82 21.25
N PRO A 469 21.45 -3.27 22.47
CA PRO A 469 22.56 -2.46 22.93
C PRO A 469 23.85 -3.30 23.01
N ALA A 470 24.84 -2.97 22.19
CA ALA A 470 26.11 -3.72 22.11
C ALA A 470 26.95 -3.63 23.39
N ASP A 471 26.86 -2.50 24.09
CA ASP A 471 27.69 -2.19 25.27
C ASP A 471 27.05 -2.62 26.60
N VAL A 472 25.87 -3.26 26.55
CA VAL A 472 25.17 -3.71 27.75
C VAL A 472 25.28 -5.23 27.86
N PRO A 473 25.93 -5.75 28.92
CA PRO A 473 26.08 -7.19 29.11
C PRO A 473 24.71 -7.89 29.12
N PRO A 474 24.55 -9.07 28.47
CA PRO A 474 23.29 -9.81 28.45
C PRO A 474 22.71 -10.08 29.85
N GLU A 475 23.57 -10.22 30.87
CA GLU A 475 23.19 -10.43 32.27
C GLU A 475 22.43 -9.26 32.86
N ALA A 476 22.61 -8.04 32.34
CA ALA A 476 21.92 -6.84 32.81
C ALA A 476 20.39 -6.93 32.64
N ASN A 477 19.91 -7.77 31.73
CA ASN A 477 18.50 -8.09 31.55
C ASN A 477 18.21 -9.59 31.80
N GLY A 478 18.97 -10.22 32.70
CA GLY A 478 18.78 -11.63 33.06
C GLY A 478 18.94 -12.60 31.88
N GLY A 479 19.80 -12.27 30.91
CA GLY A 479 20.02 -13.06 29.70
C GLY A 479 18.92 -12.93 28.65
N LYS A 480 17.90 -12.08 28.87
CA LYS A 480 16.82 -11.86 27.90
C LYS A 480 17.15 -10.69 26.97
N PRO A 481 16.75 -10.75 25.68
CA PRO A 481 16.84 -9.60 24.79
C PRO A 481 16.11 -8.39 25.38
N PHE A 482 16.66 -7.19 25.18
CA PHE A 482 15.96 -5.96 25.52
C PHE A 482 14.73 -5.80 24.64
N ALA A 483 13.67 -5.22 25.20
CA ALA A 483 12.40 -4.98 24.52
C ALA A 483 12.16 -3.50 24.28
N SER A 484 11.31 -3.19 23.31
CA SER A 484 10.77 -1.85 23.09
C SER A 484 9.25 -1.89 23.09
N TYR A 485 8.66 -0.73 23.32
CA TYR A 485 7.27 -0.50 22.94
C TYR A 485 7.20 -0.30 21.44
N TYR A 486 6.14 -0.82 20.85
CA TYR A 486 5.81 -0.69 19.45
C TYR A 486 4.42 -0.11 19.30
N ARG A 487 4.26 0.79 18.34
CA ARG A 487 2.96 1.22 17.81
C ARG A 487 2.84 0.70 16.39
N ALA A 488 1.85 -0.16 16.13
CA ALA A 488 1.65 -0.74 14.80
C ALA A 488 0.33 -0.30 14.19
N TYR A 489 0.41 0.28 12.99
CA TYR A 489 -0.72 0.64 12.14
C TYR A 489 -0.98 -0.48 11.14
N TRP A 490 -2.24 -0.71 10.76
CA TRP A 490 -2.59 -1.63 9.67
C TRP A 490 -3.86 -1.19 8.93
N PRO A 491 -4.01 -1.60 7.66
CA PRO A 491 -5.24 -1.42 6.91
C PRO A 491 -6.31 -2.40 7.43
N SER A 492 -7.30 -1.87 8.14
CA SER A 492 -8.43 -2.66 8.67
C SER A 492 -9.60 -2.75 7.68
N ALA A 493 -10.58 -3.62 7.92
CA ALA A 493 -11.80 -3.65 7.11
C ALA A 493 -12.55 -2.31 7.16
N ASN A 494 -12.52 -1.62 8.31
CA ASN A 494 -13.05 -0.26 8.43
C ASN A 494 -12.29 0.73 7.54
N THR A 495 -10.96 0.78 7.66
CA THR A 495 -10.12 1.73 6.89
C THR A 495 -10.24 1.46 5.39
N MET A 496 -10.25 0.20 4.97
CA MET A 496 -10.42 -0.15 3.55
C MET A 496 -11.80 0.20 3.01
N ALA A 497 -12.86 0.05 3.83
CA ALA A 497 -14.20 0.51 3.45
C ALA A 497 -14.25 2.04 3.30
N MET A 498 -13.62 2.79 4.20
CA MET A 498 -13.53 4.26 4.10
C MET A 498 -12.75 4.69 2.84
N ARG A 499 -11.63 4.03 2.52
CA ARG A 499 -10.88 4.32 1.29
C ARG A 499 -11.68 4.01 0.03
N ALA A 500 -12.43 2.91 0.02
CA ALA A 500 -13.30 2.58 -1.09
C ALA A 500 -14.48 3.57 -1.22
N GLU A 501 -14.99 4.10 -0.10
CA GLU A 501 -15.97 5.18 -0.10
C GLU A 501 -15.40 6.45 -0.75
N VAL A 502 -14.16 6.82 -0.41
CA VAL A 502 -13.45 7.91 -1.12
C VAL A 502 -13.43 7.64 -2.63
N LEU A 503 -13.11 6.43 -3.09
CA LEU A 503 -13.14 6.13 -4.53
C LEU A 503 -14.55 6.20 -5.14
N ARG A 504 -15.62 5.93 -4.38
CA ARG A 504 -17.00 6.03 -4.91
C ARG A 504 -17.42 7.47 -5.16
N ASP A 505 -16.87 8.42 -4.41
CA ASP A 505 -17.10 9.85 -4.64
C ASP A 505 -16.52 10.33 -5.99
N TYR A 506 -15.61 9.54 -6.58
CA TYR A 506 -14.95 9.83 -7.86
C TYR A 506 -15.29 8.76 -8.89
N GLU A 507 -16.09 9.09 -9.90
CA GLU A 507 -16.49 8.12 -10.94
C GLU A 507 -15.27 7.47 -11.62
N GLU A 508 -15.39 6.16 -11.92
CA GLU A 508 -14.48 5.36 -12.75
C GLU A 508 -13.06 5.06 -12.20
N VAL A 509 -12.61 5.74 -11.15
CA VAL A 509 -11.29 5.48 -10.53
C VAL A 509 -11.21 4.07 -9.94
N GLY A 510 -10.20 3.30 -10.33
CA GLY A 510 -9.94 1.95 -9.85
C GLY A 510 -9.00 1.89 -8.64
N VAL A 511 -8.60 0.66 -8.29
CA VAL A 511 -7.71 0.38 -7.14
C VAL A 511 -6.63 -0.62 -7.52
N ALA A 512 -5.43 -0.45 -6.97
CA ALA A 512 -4.33 -1.40 -7.04
C ALA A 512 -3.93 -1.87 -5.64
N LEU A 513 -4.01 -3.17 -5.37
CA LEU A 513 -3.77 -3.75 -4.05
C LEU A 513 -2.33 -4.27 -3.91
N TRP A 514 -1.56 -3.68 -2.99
CA TRP A 514 -0.15 -4.03 -2.74
C TRP A 514 0.09 -4.62 -1.34
N ASP A 515 0.55 -5.86 -1.20
CA ASP A 515 0.36 -6.98 -2.13
C ASP A 515 -0.60 -8.01 -1.51
N VAL A 516 -1.26 -8.80 -2.36
CA VAL A 516 -2.36 -9.69 -1.96
C VAL A 516 -1.92 -10.73 -0.92
N GLY A 517 -0.65 -11.15 -0.93
CA GLY A 517 -0.11 -12.13 0.00
C GLY A 517 0.07 -11.60 1.43
N GLN A 518 0.03 -10.29 1.63
CA GLN A 518 0.17 -9.64 2.95
C GLN A 518 -1.16 -9.45 3.68
N ALA A 519 -2.28 -9.60 2.96
CA ALA A 519 -3.62 -9.42 3.51
C ALA A 519 -4.04 -10.55 4.45
N GLY A 520 -4.88 -10.19 5.42
CA GLY A 520 -5.72 -11.15 6.12
C GLY A 520 -6.76 -11.66 5.14
N GLU A 521 -7.06 -12.95 5.21
CA GLU A 521 -8.07 -13.54 4.32
C GLU A 521 -9.45 -12.93 4.59
N TRP A 522 -9.73 -12.60 5.85
CA TRP A 522 -10.91 -11.83 6.23
C TRP A 522 -10.94 -10.42 5.62
N LEU A 523 -9.79 -9.79 5.39
CA LEU A 523 -9.75 -8.47 4.78
C LEU A 523 -10.12 -8.59 3.31
N LEU A 524 -9.53 -9.55 2.58
CA LEU A 524 -9.87 -9.80 1.18
C LEU A 524 -11.33 -10.24 0.98
N ALA A 525 -11.92 -10.91 1.97
CA ALA A 525 -13.35 -11.26 1.93
C ALA A 525 -14.25 -10.02 2.01
N GLU A 526 -13.85 -9.01 2.80
CA GLU A 526 -14.61 -7.75 3.01
C GLU A 526 -14.33 -6.69 1.95
N LEU A 527 -13.07 -6.64 1.51
CA LEU A 527 -12.56 -5.83 0.42
C LEU A 527 -13.18 -6.20 -0.88
#